data_AF-A0A8C3SCP2-F1
#
_entry.id   AF-A0A8C3SCP2-F1
#
_cell.length_a   1.000
_cell.length_b   1.000
_cell.length_c   1.000
_cell.angle_alpha   90.00
_cell.angle_beta   90.00
_cell.angle_gamma   90.00
#
_symmetry.space_group_name_H-M   'P 1'
#
loop_
_entity.id
_entity.type
_entity.pdbx_description
1 polymer ?
#
loop_
_entity_poly.entity_id
_entity_poly.type
_entity_poly.pdbx_seq_one_letter_code
_entity_poly.pdbx_strand_id
1 'polypeptide(L)'
;VSTSAVGTPSSTPNCTPPAPPSPKLPFLPAAREALENGEVPVGCLMVYNNEILGKGRNEVNETKNATRHAEMVAIDQVLDWCHQHGKDPAEVFAQTVLYVTVEPCIMCAARFGGCGSVLNISSANLTDTGEPFQCIAGYRAEEAVDMLKTFYRQENPNAPKSKVRKK
;
A
#
# COMPACT_ATOMS: atom_id res chain seq x y z
N VAL A 1 -2.38 -35.30 -10.91
CA VAL A 1 -3.44 -35.44 -9.89
C VAL A 1 -4.19 -34.13 -9.82
N SER A 2 -5.36 -34.12 -10.44
CA SER A 2 -6.28 -32.98 -10.50
C SER A 2 -6.83 -32.70 -9.11
N THR A 3 -6.84 -31.44 -8.67
CA THR A 3 -7.68 -31.00 -7.55
C THR A 3 -8.49 -29.80 -7.99
N SER A 4 -9.80 -30.02 -7.92
CA SER A 4 -10.88 -29.25 -8.51
C SER A 4 -11.10 -27.90 -7.86
N ALA A 5 -11.52 -26.95 -8.69
CA ALA A 5 -12.21 -25.74 -8.25
C ALA A 5 -13.57 -26.10 -7.61
N VAL A 6 -13.85 -25.48 -6.46
CA VAL A 6 -15.16 -25.39 -5.78
C VAL A 6 -15.23 -23.91 -5.41
N GLY A 7 -16.16 -23.05 -5.83
CA GLY A 7 -17.59 -23.19 -6.09
C GLY A 7 -18.28 -22.08 -5.27
N THR A 8 -18.54 -20.93 -5.88
CA THR A 8 -19.26 -19.75 -5.32
C THR A 8 -20.77 -20.03 -5.23
N PRO A 9 -21.55 -19.44 -4.29
CA PRO A 9 -22.07 -18.07 -4.51
C PRO A 9 -22.35 -17.26 -3.22
N SER A 10 -21.93 -15.99 -3.17
CA SER A 10 -22.56 -15.00 -2.30
C SER A 10 -22.67 -13.67 -3.03
N SER A 11 -23.91 -13.24 -3.22
CA SER A 11 -24.34 -11.98 -3.81
C SER A 11 -23.68 -10.78 -3.12
N THR A 12 -22.63 -10.24 -3.71
CA THR A 12 -22.15 -8.90 -3.40
C THR A 12 -22.89 -7.91 -4.30
N PRO A 13 -23.30 -6.73 -3.79
CA PRO A 13 -23.89 -5.70 -4.63
C PRO A 13 -22.86 -5.29 -5.69
N ASN A 14 -23.34 -5.09 -6.93
CA ASN A 14 -22.57 -4.64 -8.07
C ASN A 14 -21.79 -3.35 -7.78
N CYS A 15 -20.59 -3.46 -7.21
CA CYS A 15 -19.55 -2.47 -7.36
C CYS A 15 -18.76 -2.88 -8.59
N THR A 16 -19.19 -2.41 -9.76
CA THR A 16 -18.35 -2.46 -10.97
C THR A 16 -16.96 -1.97 -10.59
N PRO A 17 -15.88 -2.70 -10.92
CA PRO A 17 -14.54 -2.27 -10.59
C PRO A 17 -14.35 -0.87 -11.17
N PRO A 18 -13.88 0.13 -10.37
CA PRO A 18 -13.58 1.43 -10.91
C PRO A 18 -12.64 1.22 -12.10
N ALA A 19 -12.95 1.89 -13.22
CA ALA A 19 -12.18 1.77 -14.45
C ALA A 19 -10.68 1.81 -14.12
N PRO A 20 -9.85 0.94 -14.76
CA PRO A 20 -8.41 0.94 -14.51
C PRO A 20 -7.95 2.39 -14.61
N PRO A 21 -7.32 2.90 -13.55
CA PRO A 21 -7.12 4.32 -13.44
C PRO A 21 -6.27 4.75 -14.63
N SER A 22 -6.60 5.92 -15.17
CA SER A 22 -5.91 6.50 -16.33
C SER A 22 -4.39 6.23 -16.25
N PRO A 23 -3.69 5.90 -17.35
CA PRO A 23 -2.29 5.45 -17.34
C PRO A 23 -1.25 6.47 -16.78
N LYS A 24 -1.71 7.55 -16.14
CA LYS A 24 -0.95 8.68 -15.60
C LYS A 24 -1.08 8.83 -14.07
N LEU A 25 -1.47 7.81 -13.29
CA LEU A 25 -1.48 7.99 -11.83
C LEU A 25 -0.07 8.08 -11.24
N PRO A 26 0.26 9.14 -10.49
CA PRO A 26 1.63 9.45 -10.06
C PRO A 26 2.06 8.74 -8.75
N PHE A 27 1.80 7.43 -8.61
CA PHE A 27 2.25 6.68 -7.41
C PHE A 27 3.72 6.24 -7.52
N LEU A 28 4.24 6.00 -8.73
CA LEU A 28 5.67 5.73 -8.92
C LEU A 28 6.59 6.92 -8.59
N PRO A 29 6.25 8.18 -8.92
CA PRO A 29 7.00 9.34 -8.43
C PRO A 29 7.21 9.35 -6.91
N ALA A 30 6.20 8.99 -6.11
CA ALA A 30 6.34 8.92 -4.65
C ALA A 30 7.35 7.85 -4.21
N ALA A 31 7.34 6.68 -4.86
CA ALA A 31 8.31 5.62 -4.61
C ALA A 31 9.73 6.00 -5.04
N ARG A 32 9.88 6.75 -6.15
CA ARG A 32 11.18 7.30 -6.58
C ARG A 32 11.72 8.33 -5.60
N GLU A 33 10.85 9.20 -5.10
CA GLU A 33 11.21 10.21 -4.08
C GLU A 33 11.70 9.52 -2.79
N ALA A 34 11.08 8.43 -2.37
CA ALA A 34 11.60 7.60 -1.28
C ALA A 34 13.00 7.02 -1.61
N LEU A 35 13.17 6.44 -2.80
CA LEU A 35 14.46 5.90 -3.23
C LEU A 35 15.58 6.94 -3.20
N GLU A 36 15.32 8.14 -3.72
CA GLU A 36 16.26 9.25 -3.78
C GLU A 36 16.68 9.73 -2.39
N ASN A 37 15.79 9.61 -1.40
CA ASN A 37 16.06 9.93 0.00
C ASN A 37 16.64 8.76 0.80
N GLY A 38 17.02 7.66 0.15
CA GLY A 38 17.58 6.47 0.82
C GLY A 38 16.56 5.69 1.65
N GLU A 39 15.27 5.88 1.38
CA GLU A 39 14.17 5.13 1.97
C GLU A 39 13.80 3.91 1.10
N VAL A 40 13.17 2.91 1.72
CA VAL A 40 12.58 1.80 0.96
C VAL A 40 11.60 2.40 -0.06
N PRO A 41 11.69 2.08 -1.36
CA PRO A 41 10.96 2.76 -2.44
C PRO A 41 9.49 2.33 -2.49
N VAL A 42 8.75 2.66 -1.43
CA VAL A 42 7.31 2.45 -1.32
C VAL A 42 6.64 3.80 -1.43
N GLY A 43 5.75 3.90 -2.42
CA GLY A 43 4.85 5.02 -2.63
C GLY A 43 3.41 4.55 -2.75
N CYS A 44 2.48 5.41 -2.34
CA CYS A 44 1.04 5.17 -2.44
C CYS A 44 0.24 6.44 -2.78
N LEU A 45 -0.99 6.22 -3.26
CA LEU A 45 -1.99 7.25 -3.51
C LEU A 45 -3.36 6.78 -3.01
N MET A 46 -4.12 7.70 -2.41
CA MET A 46 -5.50 7.49 -2.02
C MET A 46 -6.40 8.37 -2.88
N VAL A 47 -7.29 7.72 -3.64
CA VAL A 47 -8.17 8.37 -4.62
C VAL A 47 -9.62 8.22 -4.22
N TYR A 48 -10.32 9.32 -4.03
CA TYR A 48 -11.74 9.39 -3.71
C TYR A 48 -12.45 10.21 -4.78
N ASN A 49 -13.52 9.69 -5.39
CA ASN A 49 -14.29 10.39 -6.44
C ASN A 49 -13.41 10.99 -7.56
N ASN A 50 -12.42 10.22 -8.05
CA ASN A 50 -11.45 10.62 -9.07
C ASN A 50 -10.50 11.77 -8.67
N GLU A 51 -10.49 12.17 -7.40
CA GLU A 51 -9.58 13.14 -6.82
C GLU A 51 -8.54 12.44 -5.94
N ILE A 52 -7.28 12.87 -6.02
CA ILE A 52 -6.22 12.37 -5.14
C ILE A 52 -6.32 13.12 -3.81
N LEU A 53 -6.72 12.43 -2.75
CA LEU A 53 -6.81 13.00 -1.40
C LEU A 53 -5.51 12.83 -0.60
N GLY A 54 -4.75 11.77 -0.88
CA GLY A 54 -3.52 11.47 -0.16
C GLY A 54 -2.42 10.96 -1.08
N LYS A 55 -1.19 11.43 -0.87
CA LYS A 55 0.03 10.92 -1.48
C LYS A 55 1.04 10.59 -0.39
N GLY A 56 1.48 9.34 -0.33
CA GLY A 56 2.42 8.89 0.69
C GLY A 56 3.69 8.27 0.10
N ARG A 57 4.80 8.43 0.81
CA ARG A 57 6.05 7.69 0.59
C ARG A 57 6.57 7.16 1.91
N ASN A 58 7.48 6.19 1.88
CA ASN A 58 8.15 5.74 3.11
C ASN A 58 9.00 6.88 3.69
N GLU A 59 8.84 7.14 4.99
CA GLU A 59 9.49 8.23 5.73
C GLU A 59 10.10 7.73 7.06
N VAL A 60 10.28 6.41 7.21
CA VAL A 60 10.69 5.78 8.47
C VAL A 60 12.05 6.27 8.98
N ASN A 61 13.05 6.36 8.10
CA ASN A 61 14.38 6.84 8.46
C ASN A 61 14.37 8.36 8.69
N GLU A 62 13.70 9.12 7.81
CA GLU A 62 13.60 10.58 7.89
C GLU A 62 12.96 11.04 9.21
N THR A 63 11.84 10.42 9.58
CA THR A 63 11.08 10.76 10.78
C THR A 63 11.57 10.05 12.04
N LYS A 64 12.46 9.05 11.89
CA LYS A 64 12.86 8.12 12.95
C LYS A 64 11.67 7.43 13.62
N ASN A 65 10.61 7.19 12.85
CA ASN A 65 9.39 6.58 13.32
C ASN A 65 9.04 5.38 12.44
N ALA A 66 9.06 4.19 13.04
CA ALA A 66 8.77 2.93 12.35
C ALA A 66 7.34 2.83 11.78
N THR A 67 6.42 3.70 12.21
CA THR A 67 5.04 3.70 11.69
C THR A 67 4.85 4.55 10.44
N ARG A 68 5.84 5.35 10.02
CA ARG A 68 5.73 6.29 8.89
C ARG A 68 5.94 5.61 7.53
N HIS A 69 5.14 4.57 7.29
CA HIS A 69 4.99 3.92 6.00
C HIS A 69 4.14 4.78 5.05
N ALA A 70 4.30 4.58 3.75
CA ALA A 70 3.60 5.37 2.73
C ALA A 70 2.08 5.46 2.97
N GLU A 71 1.44 4.34 3.29
CA GLU A 71 0.01 4.25 3.56
C GLU A 71 -0.41 5.13 4.74
N MET A 72 0.37 5.12 5.83
CA MET A 72 0.08 5.95 7.00
C MET A 72 0.21 7.44 6.69
N VAL A 73 1.23 7.82 5.91
CA VAL A 73 1.40 9.21 5.43
C VAL A 73 0.20 9.66 4.60
N ALA A 74 -0.32 8.80 3.73
CA ALA A 74 -1.48 9.13 2.92
C ALA A 74 -2.80 9.17 3.72
N ILE A 75 -2.98 8.27 4.70
CA ILE A 75 -4.13 8.29 5.62
C ILE A 75 -4.23 9.62 6.34
N ASP A 76 -3.12 10.13 6.88
CA ASP A 76 -3.10 11.39 7.63
C ASP A 76 -3.62 12.54 6.76
N GLN A 77 -3.21 12.60 5.49
CA GLN A 77 -3.68 13.61 4.54
C GLN A 77 -5.18 13.48 4.25
N VAL A 78 -5.69 12.25 4.12
CA VAL A 78 -7.13 12.00 3.94
C VAL A 78 -7.92 12.44 5.18
N LEU A 79 -7.42 12.14 6.38
CA LEU A 79 -8.04 12.54 7.64
C LEU A 79 -8.09 14.07 7.78
N ASP A 80 -7.00 14.75 7.47
CA ASP A 80 -6.93 16.22 7.46
C ASP A 80 -7.91 16.82 6.45
N TRP A 81 -8.00 16.25 5.25
CA TRP A 81 -8.97 16.65 4.24
C TRP A 81 -10.41 16.47 4.74
N CYS A 82 -10.72 15.35 5.39
CA CYS A 82 -12.04 15.08 5.96
C CYS A 82 -12.41 16.10 7.03
N HIS A 83 -11.48 16.43 7.94
CA HIS A 83 -11.68 17.48 8.95
C HIS A 83 -11.95 18.85 8.32
N GLN A 84 -11.21 19.22 7.27
CA GLN A 84 -11.39 20.50 6.58
C GLN A 84 -12.73 20.61 5.85
N HIS A 85 -13.25 19.50 5.32
CA HIS A 85 -14.48 19.46 4.53
C HIS A 85 -15.71 19.02 5.34
N GLY A 86 -15.56 18.74 6.64
CA GLY A 86 -16.64 18.25 7.51
C GLY A 86 -17.21 16.91 7.05
N LYS A 87 -16.37 16.05 6.47
CA LYS A 87 -16.75 14.71 5.98
C LYS A 87 -16.42 13.65 7.03
N ASP A 88 -17.26 12.63 7.13
CA ASP A 88 -16.96 11.49 7.97
C ASP A 88 -15.85 10.64 7.33
N PRO A 89 -14.72 10.41 8.01
CA PRO A 89 -13.64 9.58 7.47
C PRO A 89 -14.10 8.18 7.07
N ALA A 90 -15.03 7.56 7.80
CA ALA A 90 -15.47 6.20 7.49
C ALA A 90 -16.15 6.12 6.10
N GLU A 91 -17.00 7.08 5.77
CA GLU A 91 -17.64 7.17 4.44
C GLU A 91 -16.62 7.43 3.33
N VAL A 92 -15.63 8.29 3.58
CA VAL A 92 -14.58 8.61 2.59
C VAL A 92 -13.69 7.40 2.34
N PHE A 93 -13.20 6.72 3.38
CA PHE A 93 -12.36 5.54 3.22
C PHE A 93 -13.10 4.38 2.52
N ALA A 94 -14.41 4.21 2.77
CA ALA A 94 -15.21 3.17 2.12
C ALA A 94 -15.32 3.33 0.59
N GLN A 95 -15.16 4.55 0.08
CA GLN A 95 -15.21 4.87 -1.35
C GLN A 95 -13.84 5.21 -1.93
N THR A 96 -12.77 5.06 -1.14
CA THR A 96 -11.41 5.39 -1.55
C THR A 96 -10.72 4.19 -2.16
N VAL A 97 -9.98 4.42 -3.24
CA VAL A 97 -9.09 3.42 -3.84
C VAL A 97 -7.65 3.72 -3.43
N LEU A 98 -6.99 2.73 -2.84
CA LEU A 98 -5.56 2.78 -2.52
C LEU A 98 -4.75 2.19 -3.67
N TYR A 99 -3.82 2.98 -4.21
CA TYR A 99 -2.78 2.50 -5.11
C TYR A 99 -1.47 2.45 -4.33
N VAL A 100 -0.79 1.31 -4.36
CA VAL A 100 0.49 1.16 -3.67
C VAL A 100 1.44 0.33 -4.53
N THR A 101 2.72 0.68 -4.47
CA THR A 101 3.79 0.02 -5.24
C THR A 101 4.14 -1.37 -4.73
N VAL A 102 4.00 -1.60 -3.42
CA VAL A 102 4.28 -2.86 -2.73
C VAL A 102 3.05 -3.21 -1.90
N GLU A 103 2.74 -4.50 -1.77
CA GLU A 103 1.62 -4.89 -0.90
C GLU A 103 1.78 -4.33 0.51
N PRO A 104 0.70 -3.75 1.10
CA PRO A 104 0.76 -3.18 2.42
C PRO A 104 1.13 -4.23 3.47
N CYS A 105 2.01 -3.86 4.39
CA CYS A 105 2.39 -4.76 5.49
C CYS A 105 1.21 -4.94 6.47
N ILE A 106 1.23 -5.98 7.31
CA ILE A 106 0.15 -6.29 8.27
C ILE A 106 -0.23 -5.07 9.15
N MET A 107 0.73 -4.20 9.50
CA MET A 107 0.45 -2.98 10.27
C MET A 107 -0.41 -1.98 9.47
N CYS A 108 -0.02 -1.68 8.22
CA CYS A 108 -0.79 -0.83 7.30
C CYS A 108 -2.10 -1.50 6.87
N ALA A 109 -2.07 -2.83 6.81
CA ALA A 109 -3.14 -3.69 6.40
C ALA A 109 -4.08 -4.10 7.55
N ALA A 110 -3.81 -3.71 8.81
CA ALA A 110 -4.81 -3.82 9.87
C ALA A 110 -5.93 -2.78 9.68
N ARG A 111 -5.66 -1.72 8.91
CA ARG A 111 -6.64 -0.70 8.49
C ARG A 111 -7.24 -0.97 7.10
N PHE A 112 -6.52 -1.71 6.25
CA PHE A 112 -6.87 -1.95 4.83
C PHE A 112 -6.74 -3.42 4.38
N GLY A 113 -6.77 -4.41 5.27
CA GLY A 113 -6.55 -5.84 5.05
C GLY A 113 -5.26 -6.29 4.34
N GLY A 114 -4.52 -7.26 4.89
CA GLY A 114 -3.48 -7.98 4.14
C GLY A 114 -4.10 -8.61 2.90
N CYS A 115 -3.46 -8.45 1.73
CA CYS A 115 -4.03 -8.82 0.43
C CYS A 115 -3.66 -10.26 0.00
N GLY A 116 -3.18 -11.09 0.92
CA GLY A 116 -3.00 -12.52 0.68
C GLY A 116 -1.58 -13.01 0.42
N SER A 117 -0.54 -12.15 0.37
CA SER A 117 0.84 -12.69 0.28
C SER A 117 1.33 -13.31 1.59
N VAL A 118 0.83 -12.82 2.73
CA VAL A 118 1.14 -13.39 4.05
C VAL A 118 -0.12 -13.79 4.79
N LEU A 119 -1.12 -12.89 4.84
CA LEU A 119 -2.43 -13.15 5.40
C LEU A 119 -3.46 -12.39 4.58
N ASN A 120 -4.58 -13.02 4.24
CA ASN A 120 -5.69 -12.34 3.61
C ASN A 120 -6.63 -11.79 4.69
N ILE A 121 -6.32 -10.65 5.30
CA ILE A 121 -7.20 -10.03 6.31
C ILE A 121 -8.47 -9.51 5.65
N SER A 122 -8.42 -9.12 4.36
CA SER A 122 -9.58 -8.67 3.61
C SER A 122 -10.72 -9.70 3.55
N SER A 123 -10.39 -10.99 3.57
CA SER A 123 -11.38 -12.07 3.47
C SER A 123 -11.32 -13.07 4.63
N ALA A 124 -10.48 -12.82 5.64
CA ALA A 124 -10.38 -13.69 6.79
C ALA A 124 -11.59 -13.47 7.70
N ASN A 125 -12.18 -14.57 8.17
CA ASN A 125 -13.31 -14.55 9.11
C ASN A 125 -12.80 -14.20 10.53
N LEU A 126 -12.31 -12.97 10.69
CA LEU A 126 -11.80 -12.40 11.92
C LEU A 126 -12.80 -11.35 12.40
N THR A 127 -13.21 -11.43 13.66
CA THR A 127 -14.06 -10.42 14.29
C THR A 127 -13.40 -9.05 14.19
N ASP A 128 -14.19 -8.02 13.84
CA ASP A 128 -13.77 -6.60 13.83
C ASP A 128 -12.80 -6.18 12.71
N THR A 129 -12.78 -6.89 11.58
CA THR A 129 -11.91 -6.58 10.42
C THR A 129 -12.56 -5.70 9.33
N GLY A 130 -13.81 -5.27 9.54
CA GLY A 130 -14.56 -4.45 8.58
C GLY A 130 -15.13 -5.24 7.40
N GLU A 131 -15.67 -4.52 6.41
CA GLU A 131 -16.18 -5.10 5.17
C GLU A 131 -15.03 -5.51 4.23
N PRO A 132 -15.15 -6.64 3.51
CA PRO A 132 -14.14 -7.08 2.56
C PRO A 132 -13.99 -6.07 1.41
N PHE A 133 -12.75 -5.76 1.01
CA PHE A 133 -12.45 -4.92 -0.14
C PHE A 133 -11.80 -5.74 -1.27
N GLN A 134 -11.75 -5.15 -2.46
CA GLN A 134 -11.11 -5.77 -3.61
C GLN A 134 -9.63 -5.39 -3.67
N CYS A 135 -8.74 -6.38 -3.73
CA CYS A 135 -7.32 -6.16 -3.97
C CYS A 135 -6.92 -6.64 -5.37
N ILE A 136 -6.29 -5.75 -6.15
CA ILE A 136 -5.82 -6.04 -7.51
C ILE A 136 -4.29 -5.97 -7.52
N ALA A 137 -3.64 -7.13 -7.68
CA ALA A 137 -2.19 -7.22 -7.75
C ALA A 137 -1.67 -7.04 -9.20
N GLY A 138 -0.37 -6.74 -9.33
CA GLY A 138 0.33 -6.76 -10.62
C GLY A 138 0.35 -5.43 -11.39
N TYR A 139 -0.26 -4.37 -10.86
CA TYR A 139 -0.26 -3.06 -11.53
C TYR A 139 1.14 -2.41 -11.50
N ARG A 140 1.77 -2.29 -12.68
CA ARG A 140 3.14 -1.76 -12.86
C ARG A 140 4.19 -2.46 -11.96
N ALA A 141 4.01 -3.76 -11.75
CA ALA A 141 4.84 -4.55 -10.84
C ALA A 141 6.33 -4.57 -11.24
N GLU A 142 6.64 -4.61 -12.53
CA GLU A 142 8.05 -4.60 -13.01
C GLU A 142 8.80 -3.36 -12.53
N GLU A 143 8.20 -2.18 -12.67
CA GLU A 143 8.80 -0.92 -12.25
C GLU A 143 8.97 -0.84 -10.72
N ALA A 144 7.98 -1.31 -9.96
CA ALA A 144 8.06 -1.37 -8.50
C ALA A 144 9.18 -2.32 -8.03
N VAL A 145 9.25 -3.50 -8.64
CA VAL A 145 10.28 -4.51 -8.35
C VAL A 145 11.68 -3.99 -8.71
N ASP A 146 11.83 -3.28 -9.83
CA ASP A 146 13.12 -2.74 -10.24
C ASP A 146 13.62 -1.62 -9.33
N MET A 147 12.72 -0.77 -8.79
CA MET A 147 13.10 0.18 -7.74
C MET A 147 13.56 -0.54 -6.47
N LEU A 148 12.86 -1.58 -6.02
CA LEU A 148 13.28 -2.38 -4.87
C LEU A 148 14.65 -3.04 -5.08
N LYS A 149 14.89 -3.65 -6.26
CA LYS A 149 16.21 -4.20 -6.61
C LYS A 149 17.28 -3.12 -6.57
N THR A 150 16.96 -1.93 -7.07
CA THR A 150 17.90 -0.79 -7.06
C THR A 150 18.25 -0.39 -5.63
N PHE A 151 17.26 -0.29 -4.74
CA PHE A 151 17.45 -0.01 -3.32
C PHE A 151 18.35 -1.06 -2.64
N TYR A 152 18.06 -2.35 -2.80
CA TYR A 152 18.84 -3.41 -2.15
C TYR A 152 20.22 -3.67 -2.77
N ARG A 153 20.45 -3.22 -4.01
CA ARG A 153 21.79 -3.21 -4.61
C ARG A 153 22.68 -2.11 -4.04
N GLN A 154 22.09 -1.03 -3.52
CA GLN A 154 22.85 -0.01 -2.82
C GLN A 154 23.33 -0.61 -1.50
N GLU A 155 24.62 -0.49 -1.20
CA GLU A 155 25.13 -0.87 0.12
C GLU A 155 24.49 0.05 1.15
N ASN A 156 23.93 -0.53 2.23
CA ASN A 156 23.40 0.26 3.33
C ASN A 156 24.57 1.04 3.98
N PRO A 157 24.63 2.38 3.87
CA PRO A 157 25.73 3.18 4.42
C PRO A 157 25.77 3.11 5.96
N ASN A 158 24.67 2.72 6.60
CA ASN A 158 24.56 2.51 8.04
C ASN A 158 24.89 1.08 8.48
N ALA A 159 25.19 0.16 7.54
CA ALA A 159 25.55 -1.20 7.91
C ALA A 159 26.87 -1.20 8.69
N PRO A 160 26.92 -1.84 9.88
CA PRO A 160 28.17 -1.98 10.60
C PRO A 160 29.17 -2.74 9.72
N LYS A 161 30.39 -2.22 9.60
CA LYS A 161 31.47 -2.87 8.82
C LYS A 161 31.58 -4.33 9.25
N SER A 162 31.39 -5.25 8.32
CA SER A 162 31.42 -6.68 8.62
C SER A 162 32.77 -7.03 9.23
N LYS A 163 32.77 -7.63 10.42
CA LYS A 163 33.99 -8.21 10.99
C LYS A 163 34.27 -9.49 10.22
N VAL A 164 34.96 -9.38 9.08
CA VAL A 164 35.48 -10.55 8.38
C VAL A 164 36.44 -11.26 9.34
N ARG A 165 36.01 -12.42 9.84
CA ARG A 165 36.83 -13.26 10.72
C ARG A 165 37.90 -13.88 9.83
N LYS A 166 39.13 -13.37 9.87
CA LYS A 166 40.28 -14.00 9.19
C LYS A 166 40.41 -15.44 9.74
N LYS A 167 40.29 -16.42 8.84
CA LYS A 167 40.63 -17.82 9.12
C LYS A 167 42.14 -17.98 9.13
#